data_AF-A0A954HGF0-F1
#
_entry.id   AF-A0A954HGF0-F1
#
_cell.length_a   1.000
_cell.length_b   1.000
_cell.length_c   1.000
_cell.angle_alpha   90.00
_cell.angle_beta   90.00
_cell.angle_gamma   90.00
#
_symmetry.space_group_name_H-M   'P 1'
#
loop_
_entity.id
_entity.type
_entity.pdbx_description
1 polymer ?
#
loop_
_entity_poly.entity_id
_entity_poly.type
_entity_poly.pdbx_seq_one_letter_code
_entity_poly.pdbx_strand_id
1 'polypeptide(L)'
;QFPEALGIERPIWHGNLEEEPLRILVHSDVRRELLERLTDGQTAVWVLLESGDAAQDEAALTTLTDELLATQATLELPELTDSPEDALLDGPNLRIEFSILRLRRDDPAEQALISLLLAAEEDLVDLNEPMVFPVFGRGRAMLPLVGPGISASNIKGSAAFLAGACSCQVKELNPGFDLLFDADWQDILGWADSPEVAMANQGLGKNSKPVLVSIPSGSAEAVSDESAESVPTETTTPSSAPEAAEANKKPSQLLPLLIGLLLMGGIAILMMRRA
;
A
#
# COMPACT_ATOMS: atom_id res chain seq x y z
N GLN A 1 9.55 -5.28 -13.42
CA GLN A 1 9.26 -6.54 -12.68
C GLN A 1 9.23 -6.18 -11.21
N PHE A 2 8.32 -6.75 -10.44
CA PHE A 2 8.33 -6.59 -8.98
C PHE A 2 9.55 -7.29 -8.37
N PRO A 3 9.99 -6.89 -7.16
CA PRO A 3 10.95 -7.67 -6.39
C PRO A 3 10.50 -9.14 -6.26
N GLU A 4 11.42 -10.08 -6.47
CA GLU A 4 11.14 -11.53 -6.45
C GLU A 4 10.46 -11.99 -5.15
N ALA A 5 10.80 -11.33 -4.03
CA ALA A 5 10.20 -11.59 -2.71
C ALA A 5 8.68 -11.40 -2.66
N LEU A 6 8.10 -10.63 -3.60
CA LEU A 6 6.65 -10.40 -3.67
C LEU A 6 5.91 -11.48 -4.47
N GLY A 7 6.60 -12.37 -5.19
CA GLY A 7 5.96 -13.44 -5.98
C GLY A 7 5.17 -12.97 -7.22
N ILE A 8 5.18 -11.68 -7.55
CA ILE A 8 4.43 -11.12 -8.67
C ILE A 8 5.24 -11.26 -9.98
N GLU A 9 4.84 -12.20 -10.84
CA GLU A 9 5.54 -12.50 -12.10
C GLU A 9 5.17 -11.56 -13.27
N ARG A 10 4.16 -10.70 -13.09
CA ARG A 10 3.66 -9.82 -14.17
C ARG A 10 4.52 -8.55 -14.31
N PRO A 11 5.01 -8.21 -15.51
CA PRO A 11 5.64 -6.91 -15.71
C PRO A 11 4.60 -5.78 -15.66
N ILE A 12 4.84 -4.76 -14.83
CA ILE A 12 4.02 -3.52 -14.81
C ILE A 12 4.13 -2.77 -16.13
N TRP A 13 5.30 -2.80 -16.76
CA TRP A 13 5.57 -2.16 -18.04
C TRP A 13 6.72 -2.84 -18.77
N HIS A 14 6.68 -2.80 -20.11
CA HIS A 14 7.80 -3.15 -20.98
C HIS A 14 7.79 -2.25 -22.23
N GLY A 15 8.96 -1.96 -22.77
CA GLY A 15 9.09 -1.11 -23.97
C GLY A 15 10.55 -0.94 -24.38
N ASN A 16 10.77 -0.23 -25.49
CA ASN A 16 12.12 0.16 -25.89
C ASN A 16 12.68 1.18 -24.88
N LEU A 17 13.99 1.13 -24.66
CA LEU A 17 14.71 2.10 -23.83
C LEU A 17 14.94 3.39 -24.63
N GLU A 18 13.87 4.14 -24.85
CA GLU A 18 13.84 5.42 -25.57
C GLU A 18 13.20 6.50 -24.69
N GLU A 19 13.51 7.77 -24.97
CA GLU A 19 13.10 8.90 -24.12
C GLU A 19 11.57 9.01 -23.96
N GLU A 20 10.83 8.96 -25.06
CA GLU A 20 9.36 9.07 -25.06
C GLU A 20 8.69 7.92 -24.27
N PRO A 21 8.98 6.62 -24.52
CA PRO A 21 8.47 5.52 -23.71
C PRO A 21 8.87 5.56 -22.23
N LEU A 22 10.01 6.14 -21.87
CA LEU A 22 10.38 6.31 -20.47
C LEU A 22 9.62 7.47 -19.81
N ARG A 23 9.39 8.57 -20.55
CA ARG A 23 8.69 9.74 -20.02
C ARG A 23 7.27 9.38 -19.55
N ILE A 24 6.55 8.55 -20.30
CA ILE A 24 5.18 8.13 -19.93
C ILE A 24 5.09 7.35 -18.61
N LEU A 25 6.20 6.81 -18.08
CA LEU A 25 6.21 6.09 -16.80
C LEU A 25 6.03 7.02 -15.61
N VAL A 26 6.57 8.23 -15.72
CA VAL A 26 6.66 9.21 -14.63
C VAL A 26 5.84 10.47 -14.88
N HIS A 27 5.43 10.70 -16.13
CA HIS A 27 4.71 11.89 -16.55
C HIS A 27 3.39 11.52 -17.23
N SER A 28 2.31 12.13 -16.75
CA SER A 28 0.99 12.13 -17.39
C SER A 28 0.17 13.33 -16.90
N ASP A 29 -0.97 13.64 -17.54
CA ASP A 29 -1.78 14.78 -17.13
C ASP A 29 -2.39 14.55 -15.74
N VAL A 30 -2.80 13.32 -15.43
CA VAL A 30 -3.29 12.97 -14.10
C VAL A 30 -2.18 13.10 -13.05
N ARG A 31 -0.94 12.70 -13.33
CA ARG A 31 0.19 12.89 -12.40
C ARG A 31 0.53 14.36 -12.20
N ARG A 32 0.47 15.18 -13.25
CA ARG A 32 0.70 16.63 -13.14
C ARG A 32 -0.35 17.28 -12.23
N GLU A 33 -1.62 16.95 -12.43
CA GLU A 33 -2.72 17.45 -11.62
C GLU A 33 -2.64 16.95 -10.16
N LEU A 34 -2.27 15.68 -9.95
CA LEU A 34 -1.99 15.14 -8.62
C LEU A 34 -0.90 15.94 -7.91
N LEU A 35 0.24 16.18 -8.59
CA LEU A 35 1.36 16.94 -8.05
C LEU A 35 0.93 18.37 -7.67
N GLU A 36 0.23 19.06 -8.58
CA GLU A 36 -0.27 20.42 -8.34
C GLU A 36 -1.12 20.49 -7.08
N ARG A 37 -2.12 19.61 -6.93
CA ARG A 37 -3.02 19.60 -5.78
C ARG A 37 -2.35 19.19 -4.47
N LEU A 38 -1.43 18.23 -4.52
CA LEU A 38 -0.66 17.81 -3.34
C LEU A 38 0.25 18.95 -2.85
N THR A 39 0.91 19.65 -3.77
CA THR A 39 1.80 20.78 -3.44
C THR A 39 1.06 22.06 -3.08
N ASP A 40 -0.22 22.18 -3.46
CA ASP A 40 -1.12 23.21 -2.95
C ASP A 40 -1.55 22.96 -1.48
N GLY A 41 -1.22 21.80 -0.91
CA GLY A 41 -1.43 21.50 0.51
C GLY A 41 -2.73 20.75 0.82
N GLN A 42 -3.39 20.15 -0.18
CA GLN A 42 -4.51 19.26 0.07
C GLN A 42 -4.07 18.02 0.86
N THR A 43 -4.89 17.57 1.81
CA THR A 43 -4.57 16.40 2.64
C THR A 43 -4.47 15.13 1.77
N ALA A 44 -5.39 14.97 0.82
CA ALA A 44 -5.35 13.87 -0.13
C ALA A 44 -6.14 14.19 -1.41
N VAL A 45 -5.66 13.65 -2.53
CA VAL A 45 -6.38 13.62 -3.80
C VAL A 45 -6.86 12.19 -4.04
N TRP A 46 -8.17 12.03 -4.20
CA TRP A 46 -8.83 10.73 -4.33
C TRP A 46 -8.99 10.39 -5.82
N VAL A 47 -8.17 9.46 -6.31
CA VAL A 47 -8.23 8.99 -7.69
C VAL A 47 -9.31 7.93 -7.81
N LEU A 48 -10.40 8.24 -8.50
CA LEU A 48 -11.44 7.30 -8.91
C LEU A 48 -11.05 6.69 -10.26
N LEU A 49 -10.51 5.47 -10.23
CA LEU A 49 -10.33 4.63 -11.40
C LEU A 49 -11.68 4.03 -11.81
N GLU A 50 -12.17 4.43 -12.97
CA GLU A 50 -13.45 4.00 -13.51
C GLU A 50 -13.45 2.52 -13.92
N SER A 51 -14.61 1.88 -13.81
CA SER A 51 -14.84 0.49 -14.23
C SER A 51 -15.11 0.37 -15.73
N GLY A 52 -15.61 1.43 -16.36
CA GLY A 52 -16.18 1.41 -17.70
C GLY A 52 -17.70 1.18 -17.71
N ASP A 53 -18.32 0.94 -16.55
CA ASP A 53 -19.76 1.01 -16.35
C ASP A 53 -20.13 2.38 -15.77
N ALA A 54 -20.67 3.24 -16.64
CA ALA A 54 -21.03 4.61 -16.27
C ALA A 54 -22.01 4.71 -15.09
N ALA A 55 -22.89 3.72 -14.89
CA ALA A 55 -23.83 3.77 -13.77
C ALA A 55 -23.13 3.47 -12.44
N GLN A 56 -22.20 2.51 -12.43
CA GLN A 56 -21.40 2.20 -11.25
C GLN A 56 -20.41 3.32 -10.93
N ASP A 57 -19.75 3.86 -11.95
CA ASP A 57 -18.77 4.94 -11.81
C ASP A 57 -19.42 6.21 -11.25
N GLU A 58 -20.61 6.56 -11.71
CA GLU A 58 -21.33 7.74 -11.21
C GLU A 58 -21.89 7.53 -9.79
N ALA A 59 -22.33 6.31 -9.46
CA ALA A 59 -22.73 5.97 -8.10
C ALA A 59 -21.55 6.04 -7.12
N ALA A 60 -20.38 5.55 -7.53
CA ALA A 60 -19.14 5.66 -6.76
C ALA A 60 -18.71 7.13 -6.58
N LEU A 61 -18.74 7.91 -7.65
CA LEU A 61 -18.42 9.34 -7.60
C LEU A 61 -19.35 10.12 -6.67
N THR A 62 -20.65 9.86 -6.74
CA THR A 62 -21.65 10.51 -5.88
C THR A 62 -21.37 10.20 -4.42
N THR A 63 -21.21 8.91 -4.08
CA THR A 63 -20.90 8.47 -2.71
C THR A 63 -19.60 9.09 -2.19
N LEU A 64 -18.56 9.11 -3.03
CA LEU A 64 -17.28 9.70 -2.70
C LEU A 64 -17.39 11.21 -2.46
N THR A 65 -18.08 11.92 -3.34
CA THR A 65 -18.25 13.38 -3.27
C THR A 65 -19.01 13.78 -2.01
N ASP A 66 -20.15 13.13 -1.76
CA ASP A 66 -21.01 13.45 -0.62
C ASP A 66 -20.29 13.19 0.71
N GLU A 67 -19.60 12.05 0.83
CA GLU A 67 -18.92 11.71 2.08
C GLU A 67 -17.66 12.56 2.31
N LEU A 68 -16.87 12.86 1.28
CA LEU A 68 -15.70 13.74 1.44
C LEU A 68 -16.12 15.15 1.86
N LEU A 69 -17.21 15.67 1.29
CA LEU A 69 -17.75 16.97 1.69
C LEU A 69 -18.22 16.97 3.16
N ALA A 70 -18.95 15.93 3.57
CA ALA A 70 -19.41 15.79 4.96
C ALA A 70 -18.25 15.60 5.94
N THR A 71 -17.26 14.80 5.55
CA THR A 71 -16.09 14.47 6.40
C THR A 71 -15.17 15.67 6.55
N GLN A 72 -14.90 16.44 5.49
CA GLN A 72 -14.11 17.69 5.57
C GLN A 72 -14.69 18.70 6.56
N ALA A 73 -16.02 18.78 6.66
CA ALA A 73 -16.67 19.73 7.55
C ALA A 73 -16.56 19.36 9.04
N THR A 74 -16.14 18.14 9.37
CA THR A 74 -16.14 17.61 10.73
C THR A 74 -14.79 17.10 11.21
N LEU A 75 -13.83 16.88 10.30
CA LEU A 75 -12.47 16.51 10.67
C LEU A 75 -11.76 17.68 11.32
N GLU A 76 -10.99 17.36 12.37
CA GLU A 76 -10.11 18.28 13.05
C GLU A 76 -8.69 17.72 12.99
N LEU A 77 -7.71 18.60 12.78
CA LEU A 77 -6.32 18.21 12.83
C LEU A 77 -5.91 17.95 14.29
N PRO A 78 -5.02 16.98 14.54
CA PRO A 78 -4.38 16.82 15.83
C PRO A 78 -3.71 18.13 16.27
N GLU A 79 -3.77 18.42 17.57
CA GLU A 79 -2.99 19.52 18.14
C GLU A 79 -1.50 19.19 18.07
N LEU A 80 -0.70 20.10 17.54
CA LEU A 80 0.76 20.00 17.58
C LEU A 80 1.23 20.43 18.97
N THR A 81 2.09 19.63 19.60
CA THR A 81 2.74 20.01 20.86
C THR A 81 4.10 20.66 20.59
N ASP A 82 4.73 21.21 21.64
CA ASP A 82 6.11 21.72 21.58
C ASP A 82 7.17 20.59 21.53
N SER A 83 6.74 19.31 21.47
CA SER A 83 7.66 18.18 21.37
C SER A 83 8.42 18.21 20.04
N PRO A 84 9.73 17.90 20.01
CA PRO A 84 10.48 17.81 18.77
C PRO A 84 9.89 16.81 17.75
N GLU A 85 9.09 15.84 18.20
CA GLU A 85 8.43 14.86 17.34
C GLU A 85 7.22 15.43 16.58
N ASP A 86 6.64 16.52 17.07
CA ASP A 86 5.53 17.25 16.44
C ASP A 86 6.02 18.46 15.62
N ALA A 87 7.34 18.69 15.59
CA ALA A 87 7.93 19.76 14.81
C ALA A 87 7.78 19.46 13.31
N LEU A 88 6.94 20.26 12.64
CA LEU A 88 6.79 20.18 11.19
C LEU A 88 7.99 20.81 10.49
N LEU A 89 8.51 20.11 9.47
CA LEU A 89 9.48 20.67 8.54
C LEU A 89 8.78 21.68 7.61
N ASP A 90 9.57 22.53 6.95
CA ASP A 90 9.09 23.40 5.89
C ASP A 90 8.31 22.60 4.83
N GLY A 91 7.31 23.20 4.19
CA GLY A 91 6.47 22.48 3.25
C GLY A 91 5.24 23.27 2.83
N PRO A 92 4.34 22.65 2.06
CA PRO A 92 3.09 23.29 1.69
C PRO A 92 2.23 23.57 2.92
N ASN A 93 1.41 24.60 2.83
CA ASN A 93 0.46 24.93 3.88
C ASN A 93 -0.69 23.91 3.88
N LEU A 94 -0.53 22.84 4.67
CA LEU A 94 -1.47 21.73 4.72
C LEU A 94 -2.83 22.17 5.26
N ARG A 95 -3.90 21.68 4.64
CA ARG A 95 -5.29 21.92 5.04
C ARG A 95 -6.14 20.69 4.82
N ILE A 96 -7.19 20.55 5.64
CA ILE A 96 -8.20 19.50 5.48
C ILE A 96 -9.03 19.83 4.24
N GLU A 97 -8.52 19.36 3.11
CA GLU A 97 -9.15 19.46 1.82
C GLU A 97 -8.88 18.17 1.07
N PHE A 98 -9.94 17.60 0.51
CA PHE A 98 -9.89 16.48 -0.38
C PHE A 98 -10.47 16.90 -1.73
N SER A 99 -9.86 16.39 -2.80
CA SER A 99 -10.40 16.54 -4.14
C SER A 99 -10.45 15.19 -4.83
N ILE A 100 -11.25 15.11 -5.89
CA ILE A 100 -11.42 13.89 -6.67
C ILE A 100 -10.79 14.09 -8.05
N LEU A 101 -10.10 13.06 -8.54
CA LEU A 101 -9.65 12.93 -9.92
C LEU A 101 -10.25 11.67 -10.53
N ARG A 102 -11.00 11.84 -11.62
CA ARG A 102 -11.52 10.70 -12.39
C ARG A 102 -10.43 10.23 -13.34
N LEU A 103 -10.19 8.92 -13.37
CA LEU A 103 -9.24 8.26 -14.24
C LEU A 103 -9.96 7.16 -15.00
N ARG A 104 -10.04 7.30 -16.32
CA ARG A 104 -10.62 6.29 -17.20
C ARG A 104 -9.67 5.11 -17.33
N ARG A 105 -10.17 3.90 -17.10
CA ARG A 105 -9.39 2.66 -17.21
C ARG A 105 -8.87 2.37 -18.62
N ASP A 106 -9.54 2.91 -19.64
CA ASP A 106 -9.17 2.76 -21.05
C ASP A 106 -8.40 3.98 -21.61
N ASP A 107 -7.98 4.93 -20.77
CA ASP A 107 -7.25 6.12 -21.24
C ASP A 107 -5.85 5.72 -21.75
N PRO A 108 -5.55 5.87 -23.06
CA PRO A 108 -4.27 5.49 -23.61
C PRO A 108 -3.09 6.31 -23.06
N ALA A 109 -3.32 7.55 -22.63
CA ALA A 109 -2.27 8.42 -22.09
C ALA A 109 -1.86 8.03 -20.66
N GLU A 110 -2.73 7.32 -19.94
CA GLU A 110 -2.57 7.03 -18.52
C GLU A 110 -2.26 5.55 -18.23
N GLN A 111 -2.02 4.73 -19.26
CA GLN A 111 -1.86 3.27 -19.12
C GLN A 111 -0.75 2.86 -18.15
N ALA A 112 0.35 3.63 -18.07
CA ALA A 112 1.42 3.37 -17.12
C ALA A 112 0.97 3.62 -15.66
N LEU A 113 0.20 4.67 -15.41
CA LEU A 113 -0.39 4.94 -14.09
C LEU A 113 -1.44 3.90 -13.73
N ILE A 114 -2.33 3.57 -14.65
CA ILE A 114 -3.38 2.55 -14.47
C ILE A 114 -2.75 1.20 -14.13
N SER A 115 -1.69 0.81 -14.85
CA SER A 115 -0.97 -0.45 -14.60
C SER A 115 -0.33 -0.46 -13.21
N LEU A 116 0.22 0.67 -12.75
CA LEU A 116 0.78 0.78 -11.40
C LEU A 116 -0.29 0.65 -10.32
N LEU A 117 -1.45 1.29 -10.50
CA LEU A 117 -2.57 1.22 -9.56
C LEU A 117 -3.17 -0.20 -9.49
N LEU A 118 -3.39 -0.84 -10.63
CA LEU A 118 -3.96 -2.19 -10.70
C LEU A 118 -3.00 -3.29 -10.27
N ALA A 119 -1.70 -3.00 -10.20
CA ALA A 119 -0.70 -3.93 -9.70
C ALA A 119 -0.38 -3.73 -8.21
N ALA A 120 -1.14 -2.88 -7.51
CA ALA A 120 -1.00 -2.68 -6.06
C ALA A 120 -1.30 -3.96 -5.26
N GLU A 121 -2.23 -4.78 -5.74
CA GLU A 121 -2.58 -6.11 -5.22
C GLU A 121 -2.78 -7.05 -6.42
N GLU A 122 -2.60 -8.36 -6.22
CA GLU A 122 -2.58 -9.35 -7.31
C GLU A 122 -3.91 -9.47 -8.06
N ASP A 123 -5.04 -9.25 -7.38
CA ASP A 123 -6.39 -9.49 -7.88
C ASP A 123 -7.06 -8.27 -8.53
N LEU A 124 -6.60 -7.05 -8.25
CA LEU A 124 -7.26 -5.82 -8.71
C LEU A 124 -7.39 -5.75 -10.23
N VAL A 125 -6.40 -6.25 -10.96
CA VAL A 125 -6.41 -6.25 -12.42
C VAL A 125 -7.56 -7.06 -13.02
N ASP A 126 -8.10 -8.03 -12.30
CA ASP A 126 -9.18 -8.90 -12.76
C ASP A 126 -10.58 -8.37 -12.37
N LEU A 127 -10.63 -7.28 -11.58
CA LEU A 127 -11.88 -6.66 -11.13
C LEU A 127 -12.35 -5.57 -12.10
N ASN A 128 -13.62 -5.66 -12.48
CA ASN A 128 -14.33 -4.66 -13.31
C ASN A 128 -15.24 -3.77 -12.44
N GLU A 129 -14.68 -3.26 -11.35
CA GLU A 129 -15.38 -2.42 -10.37
C GLU A 129 -14.71 -1.04 -10.33
N PRO A 130 -15.43 0.04 -9.96
CA PRO A 130 -14.80 1.32 -9.67
C PRO A 130 -13.86 1.17 -8.48
N MET A 131 -12.72 1.86 -8.53
CA MET A 131 -11.70 1.80 -7.48
C MET A 131 -11.28 3.19 -7.08
N VAL A 132 -11.17 3.44 -5.78
CA VAL A 132 -10.81 4.75 -5.25
C VAL A 132 -9.52 4.66 -4.45
N PHE A 133 -8.50 5.38 -4.92
CA PHE A 133 -7.18 5.44 -4.30
C PHE A 133 -6.94 6.84 -3.71
N PRO A 134 -6.90 6.99 -2.38
CA PRO A 134 -6.40 8.20 -1.74
C PRO A 134 -4.89 8.35 -2.00
N VAL A 135 -4.48 9.46 -2.60
CA VAL A 135 -3.07 9.82 -2.83
C VAL A 135 -2.71 11.01 -1.94
N PHE A 136 -1.61 10.91 -1.19
CA PHE A 136 -1.23 11.87 -0.16
C PHE A 136 0.29 12.04 -0.04
N GLY A 137 0.71 13.11 0.64
CA GLY A 137 2.12 13.43 0.85
C GLY A 137 2.90 13.57 -0.46
N ARG A 138 4.05 12.89 -0.55
CA ARG A 138 4.92 12.89 -1.75
C ARG A 138 4.49 11.83 -2.78
N GLY A 139 3.18 11.70 -3.00
CA GLY A 139 2.65 10.79 -4.00
C GLY A 139 2.46 9.35 -3.53
N ARG A 140 2.22 9.12 -2.24
CA ARG A 140 1.87 7.79 -1.72
C ARG A 140 0.39 7.52 -1.92
N ALA A 141 0.03 6.37 -2.48
CA ALA A 141 -1.34 5.92 -2.64
C ALA A 141 -1.68 4.86 -1.59
N MET A 142 -2.81 5.00 -0.90
CA MET A 142 -3.39 3.91 -0.09
C MET A 142 -3.97 2.83 -1.00
N LEU A 143 -4.09 1.60 -0.48
CA LEU A 143 -4.84 0.53 -1.15
C LEU A 143 -6.30 0.95 -1.39
N PRO A 144 -6.92 0.50 -2.50
CA PRO A 144 -8.16 1.08 -2.96
C PRO A 144 -9.38 0.63 -2.15
N LEU A 145 -10.38 1.50 -2.10
CA LEU A 145 -11.77 1.08 -1.88
C LEU A 145 -12.33 0.58 -3.22
N VAL A 146 -12.87 -0.63 -3.28
CA VAL A 146 -13.30 -1.27 -4.53
C VAL A 146 -14.81 -1.54 -4.50
N GLY A 147 -15.53 -1.11 -5.54
CA GLY A 147 -16.94 -1.43 -5.74
C GLY A 147 -17.80 -1.07 -4.51
N PRO A 148 -18.55 -2.03 -3.91
CA PRO A 148 -19.32 -1.83 -2.69
C PRO A 148 -18.49 -1.35 -1.47
N GLY A 149 -17.17 -1.51 -1.50
CA GLY A 149 -16.25 -0.98 -0.51
C GLY A 149 -16.14 0.55 -0.53
N ILE A 150 -16.53 1.21 -1.62
CA ILE A 150 -16.68 2.67 -1.73
C ILE A 150 -17.95 3.08 -0.99
N SER A 151 -17.88 2.99 0.33
CA SER A 151 -18.99 3.28 1.25
C SER A 151 -18.65 4.46 2.15
N ALA A 152 -19.67 5.16 2.63
CA ALA A 152 -19.53 6.28 3.55
C ALA A 152 -18.61 5.97 4.74
N SER A 153 -18.79 4.81 5.38
CA SER A 153 -17.97 4.40 6.52
C SER A 153 -16.49 4.24 6.18
N ASN A 154 -16.18 3.65 5.02
CA ASN A 154 -14.80 3.41 4.63
C ASN A 154 -14.13 4.70 4.16
N ILE A 155 -14.82 5.54 3.39
CA ILE A 155 -14.31 6.85 2.96
C ILE A 155 -14.00 7.71 4.17
N LYS A 156 -14.92 7.80 5.14
CA LYS A 156 -14.71 8.52 6.40
C LYS A 156 -13.53 7.97 7.19
N GLY A 157 -13.43 6.64 7.30
CA GLY A 157 -12.32 5.98 8.00
C GLY A 157 -10.97 6.30 7.37
N SER A 158 -10.86 6.20 6.05
CA SER A 158 -9.64 6.54 5.30
C SER A 158 -9.30 8.03 5.39
N ALA A 159 -10.28 8.93 5.27
CA ALA A 159 -10.08 10.37 5.42
C ALA A 159 -9.61 10.74 6.84
N ALA A 160 -10.21 10.15 7.87
CA ALA A 160 -9.80 10.36 9.27
C ALA A 160 -8.41 9.80 9.56
N PHE A 161 -8.07 8.66 8.96
CA PHE A 161 -6.72 8.11 9.04
C PHE A 161 -5.68 9.06 8.44
N LEU A 162 -5.96 9.62 7.26
CA LEU A 162 -5.05 10.53 6.56
C LEU A 162 -4.88 11.88 7.25
N ALA A 163 -5.93 12.38 7.91
CA ALA A 163 -5.88 13.63 8.68
C ALA A 163 -5.40 13.43 10.14
N GLY A 164 -5.27 12.18 10.59
CA GLY A 164 -4.91 11.83 11.96
C GLY A 164 -3.43 12.06 12.29
N ALA A 165 -3.10 11.90 13.57
CA ALA A 165 -1.72 12.05 14.05
C ALA A 165 -0.81 11.00 13.38
N CYS A 166 0.26 11.46 12.76
CA CYS A 166 1.17 10.58 12.04
C CYS A 166 2.15 9.95 13.03
N SER A 167 2.18 8.62 13.14
CA SER A 167 3.25 7.92 13.87
C SER A 167 4.50 7.88 12.96
N CYS A 168 5.19 9.02 12.88
CA CYS A 168 6.39 9.21 12.04
C CYS A 168 7.55 8.28 12.43
N GLN A 169 7.43 7.51 13.51
CA GLN A 169 8.50 6.68 14.05
C GLN A 169 8.74 5.40 13.23
N VAL A 170 7.79 4.96 12.40
CA VAL A 170 7.98 3.77 11.53
C VAL A 170 7.35 3.97 10.15
N LYS A 171 8.13 4.50 9.19
CA LYS A 171 7.73 4.66 7.78
C LYS A 171 7.21 3.36 7.14
N GLU A 172 7.73 2.20 7.58
CA GLU A 172 7.33 0.88 7.08
C GLU A 172 5.87 0.51 7.43
N LEU A 173 5.28 1.16 8.45
CA LEU A 173 3.89 0.94 8.86
C LEU A 173 2.89 1.90 8.21
N ASN A 174 3.35 2.88 7.41
CA ASN A 174 2.43 3.72 6.64
C ASN A 174 1.87 2.88 5.48
N PRO A 175 0.58 2.53 5.46
CA PRO A 175 0.01 1.65 4.45
C PRO A 175 0.12 2.26 3.05
N GLY A 176 0.09 1.40 2.03
CA GLY A 176 0.06 1.82 0.63
C GLY A 176 1.40 1.66 -0.12
N PHE A 177 1.49 2.32 -1.26
CA PHE A 177 2.60 2.23 -2.21
C PHE A 177 2.89 3.60 -2.82
N ASP A 178 4.13 3.80 -3.29
CA ASP A 178 4.53 5.08 -3.85
C ASP A 178 4.25 5.10 -5.35
N LEU A 179 3.60 6.17 -5.82
CA LEU A 179 3.45 6.44 -7.24
C LEU A 179 4.72 7.12 -7.77
N LEU A 180 5.03 6.88 -9.05
CA LEU A 180 6.15 7.54 -9.71
C LEU A 180 5.75 8.94 -10.18
N PHE A 181 6.60 9.94 -9.95
CA PHE A 181 6.39 11.31 -10.40
C PHE A 181 7.69 11.86 -10.99
N ASP A 182 7.56 12.67 -12.03
CA ASP A 182 8.60 13.59 -12.47
C ASP A 182 8.57 14.87 -11.62
N ALA A 183 9.00 14.75 -10.36
CA ALA A 183 8.94 15.82 -9.37
C ALA A 183 10.21 15.85 -8.52
N ASP A 184 10.88 17.00 -8.46
CA ASP A 184 11.94 17.24 -7.50
C ASP A 184 11.34 17.68 -6.15
N TRP A 185 10.99 16.69 -5.33
CA TRP A 185 10.42 16.94 -4.00
C TRP A 185 11.34 17.76 -3.08
N GLN A 186 12.65 17.76 -3.30
CA GLN A 186 13.58 18.54 -2.47
C GLN A 186 13.47 20.03 -2.78
N ASP A 187 13.39 20.36 -4.06
CA ASP A 187 13.19 21.74 -4.52
C ASP A 187 11.78 22.23 -4.15
N ILE A 188 10.75 21.44 -4.46
CA ILE A 188 9.34 21.77 -4.21
C ILE A 188 9.07 22.05 -2.72
N LEU A 189 9.66 21.27 -1.82
CA LEU A 189 9.43 21.39 -0.38
C LEU A 189 10.45 22.31 0.30
N GLY A 190 11.40 22.89 -0.43
CA GLY A 190 12.47 23.72 0.12
C GLY A 190 13.43 22.94 1.03
N TRP A 191 13.42 21.61 0.95
CA TRP A 191 14.23 20.71 1.79
C TRP A 191 15.66 20.55 1.32
N ALA A 192 15.99 21.06 0.13
CA ALA A 192 17.33 20.98 -0.45
C ALA A 192 18.44 21.45 0.51
N ASP A 193 18.14 22.47 1.33
CA ASP A 193 19.06 23.04 2.34
C ASP A 193 18.80 22.54 3.77
N SER A 194 17.85 21.62 3.96
CA SER A 194 17.54 21.11 5.30
C SER A 194 18.72 20.30 5.86
N PRO A 195 19.04 20.41 7.16
CA PRO A 195 20.15 19.69 7.78
C PRO A 195 20.08 18.17 7.58
N GLU A 196 18.87 17.60 7.57
CA GLU A 196 18.65 16.16 7.37
C GLU A 196 18.93 15.72 5.93
N VAL A 197 18.56 16.51 4.93
CA VAL A 197 18.90 16.25 3.52
C VAL A 197 20.38 16.47 3.26
N ALA A 198 20.98 17.47 3.90
CA ALA A 198 22.43 17.66 3.89
C ALA A 198 23.18 16.48 4.55
N MET A 199 22.56 15.77 5.51
CA MET A 199 23.12 14.54 6.11
C MET A 199 22.89 13.30 5.22
N ALA A 200 21.73 13.18 4.57
CA ALA A 200 21.45 12.09 3.62
C ALA A 200 22.31 12.18 2.34
N ASN A 201 22.54 13.40 1.85
CA ASN A 201 23.40 13.69 0.70
C ASN A 201 24.90 13.74 1.05
N GLN A 202 25.26 13.60 2.33
CA GLN A 202 26.65 13.42 2.78
C GLN A 202 27.21 12.01 2.56
N GLY A 203 26.49 11.16 1.83
CA GLY A 203 27.08 10.17 0.96
C GLY A 203 27.44 8.83 1.59
N LEU A 204 27.17 7.80 0.80
CA LEU A 204 27.97 6.56 0.67
C LEU A 204 29.44 6.86 0.28
N GLY A 205 30.03 7.95 0.77
CA GLY A 205 31.21 8.60 0.18
C GLY A 205 32.15 9.27 1.17
N LYS A 206 31.97 9.12 2.48
CA LYS A 206 33.05 9.31 3.46
C LYS A 206 33.06 8.10 4.37
N ASN A 207 34.17 7.36 4.37
CA ASN A 207 34.52 6.33 5.36
C ASN A 207 34.68 6.96 6.75
N SER A 208 33.59 7.52 7.27
CA SER A 208 33.47 7.96 8.65
C SER A 208 33.44 6.69 9.49
N LYS A 209 34.21 6.65 10.57
CA LYS A 209 34.11 5.52 11.50
C LYS A 209 32.68 5.47 12.04
N PRO A 210 32.05 4.29 12.10
CA PRO A 210 30.72 4.14 12.69
C PRO A 210 30.70 4.77 14.08
N VAL A 211 29.70 5.60 14.34
CA VAL A 211 29.47 6.17 15.67
C VAL A 211 28.53 5.23 16.40
N LEU A 212 28.92 4.80 17.59
CA LEU A 212 28.03 4.07 18.49
C LEU A 212 27.04 5.08 19.08
N VAL A 213 25.77 4.90 18.74
CA VAL A 213 24.67 5.62 19.39
C VAL A 213 24.09 4.69 20.45
N SER A 214 24.04 5.18 21.70
CA SER A 214 23.46 4.44 22.81
C SER A 214 21.94 4.39 22.64
N ILE A 215 21.37 3.18 22.51
CA ILE A 215 19.93 3.00 22.58
C ILE A 215 19.53 3.26 24.05
N PRO A 216 18.65 4.23 24.34
CA PRO A 216 18.15 4.43 25.69
C PRO A 216 17.43 3.15 26.13
N SER A 217 17.84 2.60 27.27
CA SER A 217 17.17 1.44 27.85
C SER A 217 15.76 1.88 28.21
N GLY A 218 14.76 1.34 27.51
CA GLY A 218 13.35 1.60 27.83
C GLY A 218 13.11 1.41 29.32
N SER A 219 12.27 2.26 29.90
CA SER A 219 11.95 2.21 31.33
C SER A 219 11.26 0.88 31.65
N ALA A 220 12.05 -0.09 32.10
CA ALA A 220 11.53 -1.27 32.76
C ALA A 220 11.12 -0.85 34.18
N GLU A 221 9.87 -0.42 34.35
CA GLU A 221 9.26 -0.50 35.67
C GLU A 221 9.26 -1.97 36.08
N ALA A 222 10.00 -2.23 37.17
CA ALA A 222 10.31 -3.55 37.66
C ALA A 222 9.04 -4.28 38.13
N VAL A 223 8.74 -5.41 37.51
CA VAL A 223 7.97 -6.46 38.19
C VAL A 223 8.98 -7.20 39.08
N SER A 224 8.80 -7.09 40.38
CA SER A 224 9.67 -7.72 41.39
C SER A 224 9.47 -9.25 41.38
N ASP A 225 10.51 -9.98 40.98
CA ASP A 225 10.63 -11.42 41.17
C ASP A 225 11.17 -11.73 42.58
N GLU A 226 10.42 -12.54 43.32
CA GLU A 226 10.85 -13.13 44.59
C GLU A 226 11.41 -14.54 44.34
N SER A 227 12.67 -14.70 44.77
CA SER A 227 13.37 -15.94 45.14
C SER A 227 13.89 -16.87 44.02
N ALA A 228 15.19 -16.70 43.78
CA ALA A 228 16.07 -17.71 43.20
C ALA A 228 16.40 -18.81 44.23
N GLU A 229 16.42 -20.07 43.78
CA GLU A 229 17.16 -21.13 44.45
C GLU A 229 18.06 -21.87 43.45
N SER A 230 19.33 -22.00 43.86
CA SER A 230 20.53 -22.37 43.11
C SER A 230 20.61 -23.84 42.70
N VAL A 231 21.50 -24.18 41.74
CA VAL A 231 22.55 -25.24 41.82
C VAL A 231 23.34 -25.32 40.49
N PRO A 232 24.62 -25.76 40.48
CA PRO A 232 25.70 -25.15 39.69
C PRO A 232 26.13 -25.88 38.40
N THR A 233 26.97 -25.17 37.65
CA THR A 233 27.59 -25.44 36.35
C THR A 233 28.51 -26.66 36.31
N GLU A 234 28.33 -27.53 35.32
CA GLU A 234 29.37 -28.44 34.82
C GLU A 234 29.61 -28.21 33.32
N THR A 235 30.88 -28.02 32.97
CA THR A 235 31.40 -27.70 31.64
C THR A 235 31.73 -28.98 30.87
N THR A 236 31.11 -29.22 29.70
CA THR A 236 31.74 -29.98 28.61
C THR A 236 31.32 -29.45 27.23
N THR A 237 32.31 -29.24 26.35
CA THR A 237 32.20 -28.82 24.94
C THR A 237 31.93 -30.03 24.01
N PRO A 238 31.65 -29.82 22.69
CA PRO A 238 30.44 -30.29 22.03
C PRO A 238 30.63 -31.60 21.24
N SER A 239 29.53 -32.34 21.04
CA SER A 239 29.47 -33.45 20.08
C SER A 239 28.27 -33.29 19.14
N SER A 240 28.55 -33.57 17.87
CA SER A 240 27.78 -33.35 16.64
C SER A 240 26.33 -33.88 16.63
N ALA A 241 25.50 -33.17 15.88
CA ALA A 241 24.10 -33.49 15.54
C ALA A 241 23.93 -34.85 14.86
N PRO A 242 22.75 -35.49 14.98
CA PRO A 242 22.28 -36.43 13.99
C PRO A 242 21.02 -35.96 13.25
N GLU A 243 21.08 -36.25 11.96
CA GLU A 243 20.09 -36.11 10.90
C GLU A 243 18.95 -37.13 11.03
N ALA A 244 17.84 -36.84 10.36
CA ALA A 244 16.56 -37.53 10.37
C ALA A 244 16.61 -39.02 9.97
N ALA A 245 15.69 -39.82 10.54
CA ALA A 245 15.48 -41.22 10.14
C ALA A 245 14.02 -41.49 9.74
N GLU A 246 13.88 -42.00 8.53
CA GLU A 246 12.69 -42.55 7.87
C GLU A 246 12.09 -43.76 8.61
N ALA A 247 10.77 -43.92 8.53
CA ALA A 247 10.07 -45.16 8.91
C ALA A 247 9.54 -45.90 7.67
N ASN A 248 9.88 -47.19 7.59
CA ASN A 248 9.81 -48.04 6.41
C ASN A 248 8.52 -48.91 6.35
N LYS A 249 8.06 -49.22 5.13
CA LYS A 249 6.83 -49.96 4.72
C LYS A 249 6.86 -51.47 5.01
N LYS A 250 5.67 -52.12 5.12
CA LYS A 250 5.21 -53.29 4.29
C LYS A 250 3.75 -53.79 4.59
N PRO A 251 3.11 -54.68 3.77
CA PRO A 251 1.91 -54.32 2.97
C PRO A 251 0.69 -55.28 3.05
N SER A 252 -0.50 -54.88 2.54
CA SER A 252 -1.52 -55.73 1.88
C SER A 252 -2.71 -54.89 1.36
N GLN A 253 -2.92 -54.80 0.04
CA GLN A 253 -3.97 -55.44 -0.77
C GLN A 253 -5.45 -55.06 -0.48
N LEU A 254 -6.03 -54.19 -1.32
CA LEU A 254 -7.30 -54.37 -2.09
C LEU A 254 -7.64 -53.10 -2.92
N LEU A 255 -8.15 -53.30 -4.15
CA LEU A 255 -8.39 -52.37 -5.28
C LEU A 255 -9.77 -51.64 -5.19
N PRO A 256 -10.21 -50.77 -6.15
CA PRO A 256 -10.95 -49.53 -5.90
C PRO A 256 -12.40 -49.59 -6.45
N LEU A 257 -13.26 -48.64 -6.10
CA LEU A 257 -14.57 -48.37 -6.74
C LEU A 257 -15.03 -47.04 -6.07
N LEU A 258 -15.58 -46.00 -6.69
CA LEU A 258 -16.31 -45.83 -7.95
C LEU A 258 -16.31 -44.33 -8.29
N ILE A 259 -15.93 -44.01 -9.53
CA ILE A 259 -16.27 -42.76 -10.21
C ILE A 259 -17.74 -42.88 -10.67
N GLY A 260 -18.52 -41.83 -10.43
CA GLY A 260 -19.70 -41.50 -11.25
C GLY A 260 -21.06 -41.62 -10.56
N LEU A 261 -21.65 -40.47 -10.20
CA LEU A 261 -23.06 -40.15 -10.50
C LEU A 261 -23.39 -38.68 -10.17
N LEU A 262 -23.20 -37.76 -11.12
CA LEU A 262 -23.95 -36.49 -11.16
C LEU A 262 -24.15 -36.07 -12.62
N LEU A 263 -24.76 -36.99 -13.37
CA LEU A 263 -25.22 -36.80 -14.75
C LEU A 263 -26.60 -37.45 -14.91
N MET A 264 -27.54 -37.08 -14.02
CA MET A 264 -28.97 -37.40 -14.12
C MET A 264 -29.81 -36.24 -13.56
N GLY A 265 -29.70 -35.08 -14.21
CA GLY A 265 -30.58 -33.92 -13.98
C GLY A 265 -30.96 -33.15 -15.26
N GLY A 266 -30.47 -33.57 -16.43
CA GLY A 266 -30.51 -32.77 -17.66
C GLY A 266 -31.16 -33.41 -18.89
N ILE A 267 -31.95 -34.49 -18.75
CA ILE A 267 -32.59 -35.18 -19.89
C ILE A 267 -34.14 -35.20 -19.79
N ALA A 268 -34.74 -34.57 -18.78
CA ALA A 268 -36.20 -34.49 -18.66
C ALA A 268 -36.84 -33.19 -19.23
N ILE A 269 -36.05 -32.26 -19.77
CA ILE A 269 -36.54 -30.97 -20.29
C ILE A 269 -36.01 -30.72 -21.71
N LEU A 270 -36.21 -31.65 -22.64
CA LEU A 270 -36.02 -31.38 -24.08
C LEU A 270 -36.86 -32.26 -25.02
N MET A 271 -38.04 -32.75 -24.57
CA MET A 271 -39.01 -33.44 -25.44
C MET A 271 -40.46 -32.97 -25.29
N MET A 272 -40.68 -31.73 -24.85
CA MET A 272 -41.98 -31.06 -24.90
C MET A 272 -41.85 -29.63 -25.44
N ARG A 273 -41.39 -29.49 -26.69
CA ARG A 273 -41.56 -28.25 -27.45
C ARG A 273 -41.38 -28.45 -28.97
N ARG A 274 -42.22 -29.31 -29.56
CA ARG A 274 -42.58 -29.25 -30.98
C ARG A 274 -44.05 -29.66 -31.15
N ALA A 275 -44.92 -28.67 -31.01
CA ALA A 275 -46.17 -28.51 -31.72
C ALA A 275 -46.15 -27.06 -32.25
#